data_AF-A0A160T4X7-F1
#
_entry.id   AF-A0A160T4X7-F1
#
_cell.length_a   1.000
_cell.length_b   1.000
_cell.length_c   1.000
_cell.angle_alpha   90.00
_cell.angle_beta   90.00
_cell.angle_gamma   90.00
#
_symmetry.space_group_name_H-M   'P 1'
#
loop_
_entity.id
_entity.type
_entity.pdbx_description
1 polymer ?
#
loop_
_entity_poly.entity_id
_entity_poly.type
_entity_poly.pdbx_seq_one_letter_code
_entity_poly.pdbx_strand_id
1 'polypeptide(L)'
;MIDEQTVWDDIWPVVERLIAATVAEDPQTMRQLLHPGGQAADALALYGHDVFDVLLKTVLGRERLGLTRAIEGDGGATAFIEYAWPDPAGGSGYTAVDVVAVRLAQSAGGWRVVEINPAGADLPLNSMRATSILAGTQVMSDEGKLPAEPWILPIALYAGLLQLPLAPGAAADAVEELLLPGLQARQFGFLAQLAARRLWRDFVAAAAPDLERPGAWAAAVEVIMGEQSNRGETQAAVSRYYRASLGGVSARVRQIRAALAIVPFDERYTDLKTTEIIYKESDT
;
A
#
# COMPACT_ATOMS: atom_id res chain seq x y z
N MET A 1 3.47 -21.20 -17.73
CA MET A 1 4.04 -20.21 -18.65
C MET A 1 2.89 -19.37 -19.18
N ILE A 2 2.80 -18.11 -18.75
CA ILE A 2 1.81 -17.16 -19.26
C ILE A 2 2.30 -16.69 -20.63
N ASP A 3 1.54 -16.99 -21.68
CA ASP A 3 1.86 -16.54 -23.04
C ASP A 3 1.30 -15.14 -23.32
N GLU A 4 1.77 -14.54 -24.41
CA GLU A 4 1.37 -13.19 -24.83
C GLU A 4 -0.14 -13.08 -25.04
N GLN A 5 -0.77 -14.13 -25.57
CA GLN A 5 -2.21 -14.15 -25.76
C GLN A 5 -2.96 -14.06 -24.43
N THR A 6 -2.56 -14.85 -23.43
CA THR A 6 -3.12 -14.79 -22.08
C THR A 6 -2.95 -13.42 -21.45
N VAL A 7 -1.81 -12.76 -21.68
CA VAL A 7 -1.59 -11.39 -21.18
C VAL A 7 -2.63 -10.44 -21.76
N TRP A 8 -2.83 -10.44 -23.08
CA TRP A 8 -3.74 -9.50 -23.75
C TRP A 8 -5.22 -9.83 -23.57
N ASP A 9 -5.59 -11.11 -23.56
CA ASP A 9 -6.98 -11.54 -23.55
C ASP A 9 -7.56 -11.63 -22.11
N ASP A 10 -6.73 -12.00 -21.12
CA ASP A 10 -7.22 -12.33 -19.78
C ASP A 10 -6.68 -11.44 -18.64
N ILE A 11 -5.42 -11.00 -18.71
CA ILE A 11 -4.75 -10.31 -17.59
C ILE A 11 -4.84 -8.80 -17.74
N TRP A 12 -4.37 -8.26 -18.86
CA TRP A 12 -4.37 -6.83 -19.15
C TRP A 12 -5.76 -6.19 -19.08
N PRO A 13 -6.84 -6.84 -19.57
CA PRO A 13 -8.18 -6.26 -19.46
C PRO A 13 -8.66 -6.07 -18.01
N VAL A 14 -8.15 -6.83 -17.05
CA VAL A 14 -8.46 -6.60 -15.63
C VAL A 14 -7.85 -5.28 -15.15
N VAL A 15 -6.62 -4.97 -15.57
CA VAL A 15 -5.94 -3.71 -15.25
C VAL A 15 -6.62 -2.53 -15.94
N GLU A 16 -6.93 -2.65 -17.23
CA GLU A 16 -7.66 -1.60 -17.96
C GLU A 16 -9.02 -1.29 -17.34
N ARG A 17 -9.79 -2.32 -17.00
CA ARG A 17 -11.09 -2.15 -16.34
C ARG A 17 -10.96 -1.48 -14.98
N LEU A 18 -9.87 -1.74 -14.25
CA LEU A 18 -9.62 -1.08 -12.98
C LEU A 18 -9.32 0.41 -13.19
N ILE A 19 -8.45 0.75 -14.16
CA ILE A 19 -8.16 2.13 -14.53
C ILE A 19 -9.43 2.86 -14.97
N ALA A 20 -10.25 2.24 -15.82
CA ALA A 20 -11.52 2.81 -16.27
C ALA A 20 -12.50 3.02 -15.11
N ALA A 21 -12.60 2.06 -14.18
CA ALA A 21 -13.41 2.20 -12.97
C ALA A 21 -12.91 3.32 -12.05
N THR A 22 -11.59 3.55 -12.00
CA THR A 22 -10.97 4.68 -11.28
C THR A 22 -11.39 6.01 -11.88
N VAL A 23 -11.22 6.17 -13.19
CA VAL A 23 -11.64 7.40 -13.90
C VAL A 23 -13.15 7.64 -13.79
N ALA A 24 -13.96 6.58 -13.74
CA ALA A 24 -15.41 6.66 -13.60
C ALA A 24 -15.90 6.78 -12.15
N GLU A 25 -15.01 6.81 -11.16
CA GLU A 25 -15.33 6.83 -9.72
C GLU A 25 -16.31 5.71 -9.32
N ASP A 26 -16.12 4.49 -9.87
CA ASP A 26 -17.01 3.34 -9.65
C ASP A 26 -16.39 2.32 -8.66
N PRO A 27 -16.59 2.51 -7.34
CA PRO A 27 -16.05 1.59 -6.33
C PRO A 27 -16.73 0.21 -6.37
N GLN A 28 -17.90 0.05 -7.00
CA GLN A 28 -18.53 -1.26 -7.10
C GLN A 28 -17.78 -2.14 -8.10
N THR A 29 -17.46 -1.61 -9.28
CA THR A 29 -16.65 -2.32 -10.27
C THR A 29 -15.24 -2.58 -9.74
N MET A 30 -14.62 -1.60 -9.07
CA MET A 30 -13.32 -1.82 -8.42
C MET A 30 -13.36 -3.04 -7.49
N ARG A 31 -14.30 -3.10 -6.54
CA ARG A 31 -14.40 -4.23 -5.58
C ARG A 31 -14.46 -5.60 -6.26
N GLN A 32 -15.04 -5.70 -7.45
CA GLN A 32 -15.14 -6.98 -8.18
C GLN A 32 -13.80 -7.40 -8.80
N LEU A 33 -12.97 -6.44 -9.19
CA LEU A 33 -11.66 -6.65 -9.82
C LEU A 33 -10.55 -6.94 -8.80
N LEU A 34 -10.75 -6.56 -7.54
CA LEU A 34 -9.75 -6.71 -6.49
C LEU A 34 -9.79 -8.10 -5.85
N HIS A 35 -8.62 -8.60 -5.49
CA HIS A 35 -8.46 -9.85 -4.75
C HIS A 35 -8.83 -9.63 -3.28
N PRO A 36 -9.76 -10.41 -2.70
CA PRO A 36 -10.10 -10.32 -1.28
C PRO A 36 -8.85 -10.48 -0.39
N GLY A 37 -8.67 -9.59 0.60
CA GLY A 37 -7.49 -9.59 1.48
C GLY A 37 -6.17 -9.19 0.80
N GLY A 38 -6.21 -8.69 -0.44
CA GLY A 38 -5.08 -8.06 -1.11
C GLY A 38 -4.92 -6.60 -0.70
N GLN A 39 -3.70 -6.06 -0.86
CA GLN A 39 -3.37 -4.66 -0.56
C GLN A 39 -4.33 -3.68 -1.24
N ALA A 40 -4.67 -3.91 -2.51
CA ALA A 40 -5.56 -3.03 -3.26
C ALA A 40 -6.99 -3.03 -2.67
N ALA A 41 -7.50 -4.19 -2.24
CA ALA A 41 -8.81 -4.28 -1.58
C ALA A 41 -8.81 -3.55 -0.23
N ASP A 42 -7.74 -3.69 0.54
CA ASP A 42 -7.59 -2.98 1.82
C ASP A 42 -7.49 -1.46 1.61
N ALA A 43 -6.80 -1.01 0.56
CA ALA A 43 -6.70 0.38 0.18
C ALA A 43 -8.08 0.97 -0.18
N LEU A 44 -8.86 0.28 -1.01
CA LEU A 44 -10.22 0.69 -1.34
C LEU A 44 -11.12 0.79 -0.09
N ALA A 45 -10.98 -0.18 0.81
CA ALA A 45 -11.76 -0.22 2.05
C ALA A 45 -11.33 0.86 3.06
N LEU A 46 -10.11 1.39 2.96
CA LEU A 46 -9.59 2.39 3.89
C LEU A 46 -9.80 3.82 3.39
N TYR A 47 -9.62 4.06 2.09
CA TYR A 47 -9.57 5.41 1.51
C TYR A 47 -10.62 5.66 0.42
N GLY A 48 -11.37 4.64 0.00
CA GLY A 48 -12.30 4.79 -1.11
C GLY A 48 -11.58 4.79 -2.46
N HIS A 49 -12.18 5.40 -3.48
CA HIS A 49 -11.66 5.36 -4.84
C HIS A 49 -10.47 6.30 -5.06
N ASP A 50 -10.41 7.43 -4.35
CA ASP A 50 -9.37 8.47 -4.48
C ASP A 50 -7.93 7.93 -4.37
N VAL A 51 -7.70 6.90 -3.57
CA VAL A 51 -6.37 6.28 -3.45
C VAL A 51 -5.92 5.68 -4.78
N PHE A 52 -6.85 5.15 -5.58
CA PHE A 52 -6.51 4.57 -6.88
C PHE A 52 -6.08 5.65 -7.86
N ASP A 53 -6.57 6.88 -7.75
CA ASP A 53 -6.10 7.95 -8.62
C ASP A 53 -4.61 8.22 -8.44
N VAL A 54 -4.16 8.15 -7.18
CA VAL A 54 -2.75 8.28 -6.82
C VAL A 54 -1.97 7.02 -7.22
N LEU A 55 -2.44 5.82 -6.85
CA LEU A 55 -1.70 4.57 -7.07
C LEU A 55 -1.55 4.20 -8.55
N LEU A 56 -2.63 4.37 -9.34
CA LEU A 56 -2.64 4.12 -10.78
C LEU A 56 -2.15 5.31 -11.60
N LYS A 57 -1.91 6.45 -10.94
CA LYS A 57 -1.46 7.72 -11.54
C LYS A 57 -2.44 8.29 -12.58
N THR A 58 -3.75 8.01 -12.47
CA THR A 58 -4.76 8.66 -13.32
C THR A 58 -4.86 10.17 -13.04
N VAL A 59 -4.42 10.62 -11.86
CA VAL A 59 -4.20 12.06 -11.55
C VAL A 59 -3.33 12.80 -12.55
N LEU A 60 -2.50 12.10 -13.35
CA LEU A 60 -1.69 12.72 -14.39
C LEU A 60 -2.53 13.31 -15.54
N GLY A 61 -3.79 12.88 -15.69
CA GLY A 61 -4.68 13.36 -16.75
C GLY A 61 -4.20 13.00 -18.17
N ARG A 62 -3.38 11.96 -18.30
CA ARG A 62 -2.81 11.52 -19.58
C ARG A 62 -3.77 10.54 -20.27
N GLU A 63 -3.96 10.72 -21.57
CA GLU A 63 -4.87 9.88 -22.37
C GLU A 63 -4.21 8.63 -22.95
N ARG A 64 -2.88 8.57 -22.92
CA ARG A 64 -2.09 7.48 -23.49
C ARG A 64 -1.36 6.74 -22.38
N LEU A 65 -1.54 5.43 -22.37
CA LEU A 65 -0.74 4.49 -21.60
C LEU A 65 -0.11 3.46 -22.55
N GLY A 66 0.94 2.79 -22.09
CA GLY A 66 1.51 1.63 -22.78
C GLY A 66 1.88 0.54 -21.79
N LEU A 67 1.52 -0.71 -22.10
CA LEU A 67 2.05 -1.88 -21.41
C LEU A 67 3.54 -2.00 -21.73
N THR A 68 4.37 -2.04 -20.69
CA THR A 68 5.83 -2.04 -20.81
C THR A 68 6.43 -3.40 -20.50
N ARG A 69 5.78 -4.18 -19.63
CA ARG A 69 6.25 -5.50 -19.22
C ARG A 69 5.12 -6.36 -18.67
N ALA A 70 5.20 -7.66 -18.90
CA ALA A 70 4.42 -8.68 -18.21
C ALA A 70 5.36 -9.75 -17.67
N ILE A 71 5.19 -10.15 -16.40
CA ILE A 71 6.06 -11.12 -15.73
C ILE A 71 5.19 -12.17 -15.05
N GLU A 72 5.48 -13.44 -15.30
CA GLU A 72 4.85 -14.54 -14.59
C GLU A 72 5.50 -14.77 -13.22
N GLY A 73 4.67 -14.99 -12.21
CA GLY A 73 5.08 -15.38 -10.86
C GLY A 73 4.42 -16.69 -10.42
N ASP A 74 4.99 -17.31 -9.39
CA ASP A 74 4.42 -18.46 -8.68
C ASP A 74 3.94 -19.62 -9.58
N GLY A 75 4.70 -19.91 -10.64
CA GLY A 75 4.36 -21.00 -11.58
C GLY A 75 3.09 -20.76 -12.40
N GLY A 76 2.72 -19.49 -12.62
CA GLY A 76 1.54 -19.09 -13.40
C GLY A 76 0.36 -18.67 -12.54
N ALA A 77 0.44 -18.80 -11.22
CA ALA A 77 -0.63 -18.39 -10.30
C ALA A 77 -0.67 -16.87 -10.07
N THR A 78 0.44 -16.17 -10.33
CA THR A 78 0.53 -14.72 -10.23
C THR A 78 1.13 -14.10 -11.48
N ALA A 79 0.80 -12.84 -11.72
CA ALA A 79 1.35 -12.05 -12.82
C ALA A 79 1.63 -10.62 -12.35
N PHE A 80 2.72 -10.03 -12.86
CA PHE A 80 3.00 -8.61 -12.72
C PHE A 80 2.82 -7.95 -14.09
N ILE A 81 1.95 -6.95 -14.14
CA ILE A 81 1.79 -6.08 -15.30
C ILE A 81 2.44 -4.76 -14.95
N GLU A 82 3.33 -4.29 -15.82
CA GLU A 82 3.79 -2.92 -15.79
C GLU A 82 3.26 -2.15 -16.98
N TYR A 83 2.83 -0.94 -16.69
CA TYR A 83 2.48 0.03 -17.70
C TYR A 83 3.06 1.38 -17.33
N ALA A 84 3.19 2.25 -18.33
CA ALA A 84 3.61 3.63 -18.13
C ALA A 84 2.57 4.57 -18.72
N TRP A 85 2.51 5.78 -18.17
CA TRP A 85 1.83 6.92 -18.78
C TRP A 85 2.87 7.82 -19.46
N PRO A 86 3.19 7.69 -20.76
CA PRO A 86 4.21 8.54 -21.39
C PRO A 86 3.85 10.02 -21.32
N ASP A 87 4.84 10.89 -21.17
CA ASP A 87 4.64 12.33 -21.25
C ASP A 87 4.27 12.73 -22.69
N PRO A 88 3.10 13.34 -22.94
CA PRO A 88 2.71 13.81 -24.27
C PRO A 88 3.73 14.76 -24.92
N ALA A 89 4.48 15.53 -24.11
CA ALA A 89 5.51 16.45 -24.59
C ALA A 89 6.86 15.78 -24.84
N GLY A 90 7.11 14.60 -24.26
CA GLY A 90 8.38 13.88 -24.28
C GLY A 90 8.59 12.90 -25.45
N GLY A 91 7.65 12.85 -26.40
CA GLY A 91 7.69 11.89 -27.51
C GLY A 91 7.18 10.50 -27.11
N SER A 92 7.85 9.43 -27.56
CA SER A 92 7.46 8.03 -27.25
C SER A 92 8.14 7.44 -26.02
N GLY A 93 8.93 8.24 -25.29
CA GLY A 93 9.66 7.79 -24.10
C GLY A 93 8.84 7.89 -22.82
N TYR A 94 9.22 7.11 -21.82
CA TYR A 94 8.75 7.23 -20.44
C TYR A 94 9.94 7.08 -19.49
N THR A 95 9.78 7.55 -18.26
CA THR A 95 10.78 7.46 -17.20
C THR A 95 10.23 6.64 -16.03
N ALA A 96 11.07 6.34 -15.04
CA ALA A 96 10.66 5.58 -13.86
C ALA A 96 9.49 6.23 -13.08
N VAL A 97 9.32 7.55 -13.17
CA VAL A 97 8.22 8.25 -12.48
C VAL A 97 6.87 8.04 -13.16
N ASP A 98 6.85 7.53 -14.41
CA ASP A 98 5.64 7.31 -15.19
C ASP A 98 5.10 5.88 -15.05
N VAL A 99 5.90 4.97 -14.50
CA VAL A 99 5.61 3.52 -14.43
C VAL A 99 4.73 3.18 -13.22
N VAL A 100 3.83 2.23 -13.41
CA VAL A 100 3.04 1.57 -12.37
C VAL A 100 3.15 0.06 -12.57
N ALA A 101 3.37 -0.66 -11.48
CA ALA A 101 3.32 -2.12 -11.43
C ALA A 101 2.05 -2.59 -10.74
N VAL A 102 1.37 -3.57 -11.32
CA VAL A 102 0.17 -4.19 -10.79
C VAL A 102 0.41 -5.68 -10.65
N ARG A 103 0.27 -6.21 -9.43
CA ARG A 103 0.33 -7.64 -9.17
C ARG A 103 -1.07 -8.22 -9.19
N LEU A 104 -1.26 -9.27 -9.97
CA LEU A 104 -2.50 -10.03 -10.08
C LEU A 104 -2.29 -11.46 -9.58
N ALA A 105 -3.35 -12.07 -9.08
CA ALA A 105 -3.40 -13.48 -8.75
C ALA A 105 -4.61 -14.14 -9.43
N GLN A 106 -4.41 -15.38 -9.86
CA GLN A 106 -5.49 -16.20 -10.39
C GLN A 106 -6.40 -16.66 -9.25
N SER A 107 -7.71 -16.51 -9.44
CA SER A 107 -8.74 -16.99 -8.52
C SER A 107 -9.79 -17.80 -9.28
N ALA A 108 -10.71 -18.49 -8.58
CA ALA A 108 -11.77 -19.26 -9.21
C ALA A 108 -12.66 -18.45 -10.18
N GLY A 109 -12.71 -17.12 -10.01
CA GLY A 109 -13.45 -16.19 -10.88
C GLY A 109 -12.59 -15.44 -11.90
N GLY A 110 -11.36 -15.89 -12.14
CA GLY A 110 -10.39 -15.24 -13.03
C GLY A 110 -9.32 -14.43 -12.29
N TRP A 111 -8.56 -13.66 -13.05
CA TRP A 111 -7.50 -12.79 -12.54
C TRP A 111 -8.07 -11.63 -11.71
N ARG A 112 -7.42 -11.34 -10.58
CA ARG A 112 -7.79 -10.23 -9.70
C ARG A 112 -6.56 -9.46 -9.24
N VAL A 113 -6.70 -8.15 -9.11
CA VAL A 113 -5.64 -7.25 -8.66
C VAL A 113 -5.41 -7.43 -7.16
N VAL A 114 -4.19 -7.80 -6.79
CA VAL A 114 -3.76 -7.97 -5.40
C VAL A 114 -3.09 -6.70 -4.89
N GLU A 115 -2.21 -6.13 -5.70
CA GLU A 115 -1.31 -5.04 -5.31
C GLU A 115 -1.15 -4.05 -6.46
N ILE A 116 -1.04 -2.77 -6.12
CA ILE A 116 -0.70 -1.70 -7.04
C ILE A 116 0.47 -0.96 -6.42
N ASN A 117 1.54 -0.80 -7.18
CA ASN A 117 2.70 -0.04 -6.78
C ASN A 117 2.97 1.07 -7.81
N PRO A 118 3.03 2.35 -7.42
CA PRO A 118 3.26 3.47 -8.32
C PRO A 118 4.74 3.61 -8.75
N ALA A 119 5.42 2.48 -8.93
CA ALA A 119 6.80 2.33 -9.40
C ALA A 119 6.94 1.01 -10.17
N GLY A 120 8.09 0.81 -10.81
CA GLY A 120 8.41 -0.48 -11.44
C GLY A 120 8.54 -1.62 -10.43
N ALA A 121 8.22 -2.82 -10.87
CA ALA A 121 8.17 -4.06 -10.12
C ALA A 121 9.55 -4.51 -9.59
N ASP A 122 10.65 -4.16 -10.28
CA ASP A 122 12.01 -4.41 -9.79
C ASP A 122 12.39 -3.51 -8.62
N LEU A 123 11.77 -2.32 -8.55
CA LEU A 123 12.09 -1.29 -7.59
C LEU A 123 10.81 -0.71 -6.97
N PRO A 124 9.99 -1.54 -6.30
CA PRO A 124 8.69 -1.12 -5.79
C PRO A 124 8.84 -0.01 -4.76
N LEU A 125 7.92 0.96 -4.76
CA LEU A 125 7.86 2.00 -3.75
C LEU A 125 7.46 1.39 -2.39
N ASN A 126 8.14 1.80 -1.33
CA ASN A 126 7.80 1.55 0.07
C ASN A 126 8.07 2.82 0.91
N SER A 127 7.74 2.84 2.21
CA SER A 127 7.88 4.07 3.02
C SER A 127 9.32 4.58 3.09
N MET A 128 10.29 3.67 3.23
CA MET A 128 11.72 4.02 3.31
C MET A 128 12.20 4.65 1.99
N ARG A 129 11.94 3.98 0.87
CA ARG A 129 12.32 4.46 -0.47
C ARG A 129 11.64 5.79 -0.80
N ALA A 130 10.35 5.94 -0.48
CA ALA A 130 9.63 7.18 -0.68
C ALA A 130 10.25 8.33 0.12
N THR A 131 10.59 8.09 1.40
CA THR A 131 11.28 9.07 2.25
C THR A 131 12.65 9.45 1.68
N SER A 132 13.43 8.47 1.20
CA SER A 132 14.73 8.72 0.57
C SER A 132 14.62 9.55 -0.72
N ILE A 133 13.61 9.27 -1.57
CA ILE A 133 13.36 10.05 -2.78
C ILE A 133 13.05 11.50 -2.42
N LEU A 134 12.14 11.74 -1.46
CA LEU A 134 11.78 13.10 -1.05
C LEU A 134 12.95 13.87 -0.45
N ALA A 135 13.77 13.23 0.38
CA ALA A 135 14.97 13.84 0.94
C ALA A 135 15.95 14.26 -0.17
N GLY A 136 16.16 13.40 -1.17
CA GLY A 136 16.96 13.73 -2.34
C GLY A 136 16.38 14.89 -3.16
N THR A 137 15.07 14.88 -3.42
CA THR A 137 14.39 15.94 -4.17
C THR A 137 14.44 17.29 -3.44
N GLN A 138 14.25 17.31 -2.11
CA GLN A 138 14.36 18.55 -1.32
C GLN A 138 15.75 19.17 -1.41
N VAL A 139 16.80 18.36 -1.34
CA VAL A 139 18.20 18.81 -1.49
C VAL A 139 18.45 19.40 -2.88
N MET A 140 17.75 18.91 -3.91
CA MET A 140 17.90 19.38 -5.29
C MET A 140 16.97 20.55 -5.67
N SER A 141 16.03 20.94 -4.81
CA SER A 141 15.10 22.04 -5.07
C SER A 141 15.67 23.37 -4.55
N ASP A 142 15.56 24.44 -5.35
CA ASP A 142 16.14 25.76 -5.06
C ASP A 142 15.65 26.41 -3.75
N GLU A 143 14.59 25.87 -3.11
CA GLU A 143 14.01 26.40 -1.86
C GLU A 143 13.54 25.31 -0.86
N GLY A 144 13.94 24.05 -1.03
CA GLY A 144 13.45 22.93 -0.19
C GLY A 144 11.97 22.58 -0.41
N LYS A 145 11.34 23.12 -1.47
CA LYS A 145 9.95 22.83 -1.83
C LYS A 145 9.86 21.57 -2.68
N LEU A 146 8.90 20.70 -2.37
CA LEU A 146 8.60 19.55 -3.22
C LEU A 146 8.11 20.05 -4.60
N PRO A 147 8.43 19.34 -5.69
CA PRO A 147 7.94 19.67 -7.02
C PRO A 147 6.41 19.73 -7.02
N ALA A 148 5.84 20.72 -7.73
CA ALA A 148 4.39 20.84 -7.90
C ALA A 148 3.83 19.82 -8.92
N GLU A 149 4.66 18.90 -9.40
CA GLU A 149 4.30 17.94 -10.43
C GLU A 149 3.52 16.76 -9.81
N PRO A 150 2.41 16.31 -10.42
CA PRO A 150 1.55 15.28 -9.83
C PRO A 150 2.22 13.92 -9.58
N TRP A 151 3.37 13.62 -10.20
CA TRP A 151 4.14 12.40 -9.93
C TRP A 151 4.67 12.31 -8.49
N ILE A 152 4.69 13.43 -7.75
CA ILE A 152 5.11 13.45 -6.34
C ILE A 152 4.05 12.84 -5.41
N LEU A 153 2.77 12.81 -5.82
CA LEU A 153 1.66 12.40 -4.95
C LEU A 153 1.80 10.98 -4.40
N PRO A 154 2.15 9.95 -5.20
CA PRO A 154 2.31 8.60 -4.69
C PRO A 154 3.52 8.49 -3.75
N ILE A 155 4.57 9.26 -4.00
CA ILE A 155 5.76 9.32 -3.13
C ILE A 155 5.39 9.97 -1.80
N ALA A 156 4.69 11.11 -1.82
CA ALA A 156 4.22 11.77 -0.61
C ALA A 156 3.26 10.88 0.20
N LEU A 157 2.40 10.10 -0.48
CA LEU A 157 1.48 9.14 0.15
C LEU A 157 2.24 8.02 0.86
N TYR A 158 3.21 7.41 0.18
CA TYR A 158 4.02 6.33 0.78
C TYR A 158 4.94 6.83 1.88
N ALA A 159 5.43 8.06 1.82
CA ALA A 159 6.23 8.66 2.88
C ALA A 159 5.40 9.17 4.08
N GLY A 160 4.07 9.20 3.97
CA GLY A 160 3.18 9.72 5.01
C GLY A 160 3.08 11.24 5.08
N LEU A 161 3.54 11.96 4.04
CA LEU A 161 3.37 13.41 3.90
C LEU A 161 2.03 13.79 3.27
N LEU A 162 1.48 12.92 2.42
CA LEU A 162 0.11 13.02 1.92
C LEU A 162 -0.75 12.02 2.70
N GLN A 163 -1.74 12.52 3.42
CA GLN A 163 -2.72 11.72 4.15
C GLN A 163 -4.07 11.83 3.44
N LEU A 164 -4.51 10.74 2.81
CA LEU A 164 -5.83 10.69 2.18
C LEU A 164 -6.93 10.60 3.25
N PRO A 165 -8.11 11.19 3.02
CA PRO A 165 -9.22 11.03 3.94
C PRO A 165 -9.59 9.55 4.08
N LEU A 166 -9.91 9.13 5.31
CA LEU A 166 -10.46 7.80 5.54
C LEU A 166 -11.88 7.74 4.97
N ALA A 167 -12.21 6.63 4.31
CA ALA A 167 -13.55 6.41 3.79
C ALA A 167 -14.59 6.37 4.93
N PRO A 168 -15.84 6.83 4.68
CA PRO A 168 -16.93 6.62 5.62
C PRO A 168 -17.07 5.14 5.98
N GLY A 169 -17.07 4.82 7.28
CA GLY A 169 -17.15 3.44 7.76
C GLY A 169 -15.87 2.60 7.57
N ALA A 170 -14.71 3.23 7.33
CA ALA A 170 -13.45 2.51 7.22
C ALA A 170 -13.07 1.76 8.51
N ALA A 171 -13.41 2.29 9.68
CA ALA A 171 -13.18 1.65 10.97
C ALA A 171 -14.26 0.60 11.26
N ALA A 172 -13.85 -0.61 11.64
CA ALA A 172 -14.74 -1.70 12.03
C ALA A 172 -15.14 -1.67 13.52
N ASP A 173 -14.34 -1.03 14.36
CA ASP A 173 -14.54 -0.96 15.80
C ASP A 173 -13.91 0.31 16.41
N ALA A 174 -14.14 0.52 17.71
CA ALA A 174 -13.65 1.68 18.46
C ALA A 174 -12.11 1.77 18.55
N VAL A 175 -11.38 0.66 18.32
CA VAL A 175 -9.91 0.68 18.26
C VAL A 175 -9.47 1.23 16.91
N GLU A 176 -10.05 0.78 15.79
CA GLU A 176 -9.78 1.33 14.46
C GLU A 176 -10.16 2.81 14.35
N GLU A 177 -11.26 3.23 15.00
CA GLU A 177 -11.68 4.64 15.07
C GLU A 177 -10.62 5.56 15.67
N LEU A 178 -9.80 5.05 16.60
CA LEU A 178 -8.69 5.79 17.20
C LEU A 178 -7.38 5.59 16.44
N LEU A 179 -7.09 4.35 16.06
CA LEU A 179 -5.84 3.95 15.43
C LEU A 179 -5.66 4.62 14.07
N LEU A 180 -6.65 4.56 13.18
CA LEU A 180 -6.47 5.02 11.79
C LEU A 180 -6.18 6.53 11.71
N PRO A 181 -6.96 7.43 12.35
CA PRO A 181 -6.60 8.84 12.39
C PRO A 181 -5.30 9.10 13.16
N GLY A 182 -5.00 8.30 14.18
CA GLY A 182 -3.77 8.38 14.95
C GLY A 182 -2.51 8.13 14.11
N LEU A 183 -2.54 7.08 13.28
CA LEU A 183 -1.47 6.76 12.34
C LEU A 183 -1.27 7.90 11.31
N GLN A 184 -2.35 8.48 10.79
CA GLN A 184 -2.28 9.61 9.86
C GLN A 184 -1.67 10.86 10.51
N ALA A 185 -2.15 11.22 11.71
CA ALA A 185 -1.64 12.35 12.49
C ALA A 185 -0.16 12.19 12.86
N ARG A 186 0.31 10.94 12.96
CA ARG A 186 1.70 10.58 13.25
C ARG A 186 2.50 10.26 11.98
N GLN A 187 1.97 10.62 10.82
CA GLN A 187 2.62 10.56 9.51
C GLN A 187 3.10 9.16 9.14
N PHE A 188 2.34 8.12 9.49
CA PHE A 188 2.57 6.80 8.93
C PHE A 188 2.28 6.80 7.42
N GLY A 189 3.15 6.14 6.65
CA GLY A 189 2.98 5.97 5.22
C GLY A 189 1.82 5.02 4.87
N PHE A 190 1.39 5.07 3.62
CA PHE A 190 0.29 4.25 3.10
C PHE A 190 0.38 2.76 3.45
N LEU A 191 1.52 2.11 3.18
CA LEU A 191 1.68 0.68 3.45
C LEU A 191 1.61 0.36 4.94
N ALA A 192 2.22 1.19 5.78
CA ALA A 192 2.20 1.00 7.22
C ALA A 192 0.79 1.19 7.81
N GLN A 193 -0.05 2.07 7.23
CA GLN A 193 -1.45 2.21 7.64
C GLN A 193 -2.27 0.95 7.32
N LEU A 194 -2.10 0.37 6.12
CA LEU A 194 -2.74 -0.88 5.75
C LEU A 194 -2.29 -2.03 6.66
N ALA A 195 -0.98 -2.15 6.89
CA ALA A 195 -0.39 -3.17 7.74
C ALA A 195 -0.87 -3.06 9.20
N ALA A 196 -1.00 -1.85 9.74
CA ALA A 196 -1.50 -1.64 11.10
C ALA A 196 -2.95 -2.13 11.28
N ARG A 197 -3.81 -1.82 10.30
CA ARG A 197 -5.20 -2.30 10.29
C ARG A 197 -5.25 -3.82 10.19
N ARG A 198 -4.44 -4.41 9.31
CA ARG A 198 -4.34 -5.87 9.18
C ARG A 198 -3.86 -6.52 10.48
N LEU A 199 -2.81 -5.98 11.09
CA LEU A 199 -2.28 -6.43 12.37
C LEU A 199 -3.35 -6.46 13.46
N TRP A 200 -4.15 -5.39 13.56
CA TRP A 200 -5.25 -5.33 14.50
C TRP A 200 -6.31 -6.40 14.22
N ARG A 201 -6.75 -6.53 12.96
CA ARG A 201 -7.78 -7.50 12.58
C ARG A 201 -7.35 -8.95 12.75
N ASP A 202 -6.11 -9.26 12.40
CA ASP A 202 -5.54 -10.59 12.61
C ASP A 202 -5.52 -10.92 14.11
N PHE A 203 -5.17 -9.96 14.97
CA PHE A 203 -5.21 -10.14 16.41
C PHE A 203 -6.64 -10.36 16.93
N VAL A 204 -7.61 -9.56 16.48
CA VAL A 204 -9.03 -9.73 16.85
C VAL A 204 -9.53 -11.11 16.44
N ALA A 205 -9.20 -11.57 15.23
CA ALA A 205 -9.58 -12.89 14.75
C ALA A 205 -8.92 -14.04 15.56
N ALA A 206 -7.67 -13.86 15.97
CA ALA A 206 -6.93 -14.88 16.72
C ALA A 206 -7.28 -14.96 18.20
N ALA A 207 -7.58 -13.83 18.84
CA ALA A 207 -7.66 -13.73 20.30
C ALA A 207 -9.05 -13.32 20.85
N ALA A 208 -9.95 -12.80 20.00
CA ALA A 208 -11.25 -12.26 20.41
C ALA A 208 -11.17 -11.39 21.69
N PRO A 209 -10.33 -10.33 21.67
CA PRO A 209 -10.03 -9.54 22.87
C PRO A 209 -11.26 -8.76 23.35
N ASP A 210 -11.28 -8.48 24.65
CA ASP A 210 -12.16 -7.46 25.19
C ASP A 210 -11.73 -6.05 24.70
N LEU A 211 -12.67 -5.35 24.07
CA LEU A 211 -12.47 -4.04 23.45
C LEU A 211 -12.54 -2.89 24.47
N GLU A 212 -12.61 -3.18 25.77
CA GLU A 212 -12.42 -2.17 26.80
C GLU A 212 -11.10 -1.39 26.63
N ARG A 213 -11.20 -0.07 26.84
CA ARG A 213 -10.08 0.89 26.73
C ARG A 213 -9.44 0.86 25.33
N PRO A 214 -10.19 1.24 24.28
CA PRO A 214 -9.73 1.12 22.90
C PRO A 214 -8.42 1.90 22.63
N GLY A 215 -8.19 3.03 23.31
CA GLY A 215 -6.94 3.78 23.17
C GLY A 215 -5.69 2.99 23.58
N ALA A 216 -5.79 2.08 24.55
CA ALA A 216 -4.65 1.26 24.95
C ALA A 216 -4.33 0.17 23.90
N TRP A 217 -5.34 -0.32 23.19
CA TRP A 217 -5.18 -1.24 22.07
C TRP A 217 -4.60 -0.53 20.84
N ALA A 218 -5.14 0.62 20.48
CA ALA A 218 -4.63 1.44 19.37
C ALA A 218 -3.16 1.82 19.60
N ALA A 219 -2.81 2.27 20.82
CA ALA A 219 -1.42 2.54 21.19
C ALA A 219 -0.51 1.30 21.08
N ALA A 220 -1.00 0.12 21.46
CA ALA A 220 -0.22 -1.10 21.38
C ALA A 220 0.06 -1.52 19.94
N VAL A 221 -0.93 -1.41 19.06
CA VAL A 221 -0.78 -1.66 17.62
C VAL A 221 0.24 -0.69 17.03
N GLU A 222 0.12 0.62 17.32
CA GLU A 222 1.06 1.61 16.81
C GLU A 222 2.50 1.38 17.30
N VAL A 223 2.71 0.97 18.56
CA VAL A 223 4.05 0.63 19.08
C VAL A 223 4.67 -0.50 18.26
N ILE A 224 3.90 -1.56 17.98
CA ILE A 224 4.38 -2.67 17.16
C ILE A 224 4.72 -2.16 15.76
N MET A 225 3.85 -1.36 15.15
CA MET A 225 4.09 -0.79 13.82
C MET A 225 5.27 0.16 13.76
N GLY A 226 5.55 0.90 14.83
CA GLY A 226 6.76 1.71 14.96
C GLY A 226 8.01 0.85 14.79
N GLU A 227 8.05 -0.32 15.40
CA GLU A 227 9.17 -1.26 15.23
C GLU A 227 9.19 -1.87 13.81
N GLN A 228 8.03 -2.29 13.27
CA GLN A 228 7.94 -2.91 11.94
C GLN A 228 8.33 -1.96 10.79
N SER A 229 8.16 -0.64 10.99
CA SER A 229 8.52 0.40 10.03
C SER A 229 9.81 1.15 10.41
N ASN A 230 10.60 0.64 11.36
CA ASN A 230 11.86 1.24 11.83
C ASN A 230 11.73 2.73 12.24
N ARG A 231 10.67 3.07 12.97
CA ARG A 231 10.42 4.42 13.51
C ARG A 231 10.88 4.51 14.95
N GLY A 232 11.54 5.63 15.28
CA GLY A 232 12.13 5.87 16.61
C GLY A 232 11.20 6.48 17.66
N GLU A 233 9.86 6.38 17.52
CA GLU A 233 8.97 6.95 18.54
C GLU A 233 8.98 6.10 19.82
N THR A 234 9.09 6.77 20.97
CA THR A 234 9.03 6.07 22.26
C THR A 234 7.62 5.57 22.58
N GLN A 235 7.53 4.41 23.24
CA GLN A 235 6.25 3.89 23.75
C GLN A 235 5.52 4.90 24.67
N ALA A 236 6.26 5.72 25.42
CA ALA A 236 5.69 6.75 26.29
C ALA A 236 4.98 7.86 25.49
N ALA A 237 5.57 8.30 24.38
CA ALA A 237 4.95 9.29 23.50
C ALA A 237 3.69 8.76 22.83
N VAL A 238 3.72 7.52 22.35
CA VAL A 238 2.54 6.83 21.79
C VAL A 238 1.44 6.69 22.85
N SER A 239 1.79 6.21 24.05
CA SER A 239 0.82 6.04 25.15
C SER A 239 0.13 7.36 25.51
N ARG A 240 0.89 8.47 25.53
CA ARG A 240 0.35 9.81 25.78
C ARG A 240 -0.62 10.26 24.70
N TYR A 241 -0.32 9.99 23.43
CA TYR A 241 -1.18 10.37 22.31
C TYR A 241 -2.58 9.75 22.44
N TYR A 242 -2.64 8.45 22.72
CA TYR A 242 -3.90 7.72 22.88
C TYR A 242 -4.52 7.81 24.29
N ARG A 243 -3.96 8.64 25.18
CA ARG A 243 -4.40 8.79 26.58
C ARG A 243 -4.46 7.44 27.33
N ALA A 244 -3.50 6.56 27.06
CA ALA A 244 -3.38 5.24 27.67
C ALA A 244 -2.25 5.21 28.70
N SER A 245 -2.38 4.36 29.72
CA SER A 245 -1.30 4.15 30.68
C SER A 245 -0.18 3.30 30.06
N LEU A 246 1.08 3.65 30.33
CA LEU A 246 2.24 2.95 29.77
C LEU A 246 2.21 1.43 30.08
N GLY A 247 1.87 1.07 31.32
CA GLY A 247 1.74 -0.34 31.72
C GLY A 247 0.60 -1.06 30.99
N GLY A 248 -0.51 -0.37 30.71
CA GLY A 248 -1.63 -0.92 29.93
C GLY A 248 -1.25 -1.18 28.47
N VAL A 249 -0.48 -0.27 27.87
CA VAL A 249 0.06 -0.44 26.51
C VAL A 249 1.07 -1.59 26.46
N SER A 250 2.05 -1.65 27.37
CA SER A 250 3.04 -2.74 27.40
C SER A 250 2.38 -4.12 27.57
N ALA A 251 1.33 -4.23 28.38
CA ALA A 251 0.59 -5.48 28.53
C ALA A 251 -0.08 -5.92 27.22
N ARG A 252 -0.73 -5.00 26.51
CA ARG A 252 -1.40 -5.27 25.23
C ARG A 252 -0.41 -5.57 24.10
N VAL A 253 0.74 -4.89 24.05
CA VAL A 253 1.82 -5.22 23.11
C VAL A 253 2.24 -6.69 23.30
N ARG A 254 2.47 -7.13 24.55
CA ARG A 254 2.81 -8.54 24.82
C ARG A 254 1.70 -9.51 24.40
N GLN A 255 0.44 -9.14 24.60
CA GLN A 255 -0.70 -9.97 24.19
C GLN A 255 -0.78 -10.13 22.68
N ILE A 256 -0.68 -9.03 21.92
CA ILE A 256 -0.71 -9.06 20.45
C ILE A 256 0.46 -9.90 19.92
N ARG A 257 1.68 -9.66 20.43
CA ARG A 257 2.87 -10.42 20.01
C ARG A 257 2.76 -11.91 20.30
N ALA A 258 2.25 -12.27 21.47
CA ALA A 258 2.08 -13.67 21.85
C ALA A 258 1.02 -14.36 20.98
N ALA A 259 -0.12 -13.70 20.74
CA ALA A 259 -1.22 -14.27 19.95
C ALA A 259 -0.84 -14.45 18.47
N LEU A 260 -0.10 -13.51 17.90
CA LEU A 260 0.26 -13.52 16.48
C LEU A 260 1.67 -14.04 16.18
N ALA A 261 2.44 -14.41 17.22
CA ALA A 261 3.84 -14.79 17.12
C ALA A 261 4.71 -13.77 16.34
N ILE A 262 4.52 -12.48 16.63
CA ILE A 262 5.17 -11.39 15.88
C ILE A 262 6.68 -11.40 16.12
N VAL A 263 7.43 -11.44 15.04
CA VAL A 263 8.89 -11.30 15.02
C VAL A 263 9.32 -9.89 14.61
N PRO A 264 10.57 -9.49 14.85
CA PRO A 264 11.12 -8.26 14.25
C PRO A 264 11.05 -8.32 12.72
N PHE A 265 10.58 -7.25 12.08
CA PHE A 265 10.40 -7.15 10.62
C PHE A 265 9.56 -8.30 10.04
N ASP A 266 8.44 -8.58 10.70
CA ASP A 266 7.50 -9.61 10.32
C ASP A 266 6.95 -9.32 8.92
N GLU A 267 7.17 -10.23 7.98
CA GLU A 267 6.81 -10.06 6.56
C GLU A 267 5.33 -9.76 6.33
N ARG A 268 4.46 -10.11 7.30
CA ARG A 268 3.02 -9.83 7.23
C ARG A 268 2.69 -8.35 7.45
N TYR A 269 3.55 -7.63 8.19
CA TYR A 269 3.25 -6.29 8.72
C TYR A 269 4.36 -5.26 8.49
N THR A 270 5.52 -5.66 7.99
CA THR A 270 6.58 -4.73 7.57
C THR A 270 6.43 -4.35 6.10
N ASP A 271 6.73 -3.09 5.79
CA ASP A 271 6.83 -2.58 4.42
C ASP A 271 8.27 -2.42 3.95
N LEU A 272 9.24 -2.88 4.74
CA LEU A 272 10.67 -2.83 4.39
C LEU A 272 11.08 -3.89 3.35
N LYS A 273 10.17 -4.80 2.99
CA LYS A 273 10.44 -5.83 2.01
C LYS A 273 10.61 -5.22 0.62
N THR A 274 11.57 -5.75 -0.12
CA THR A 274 11.63 -5.67 -1.59
C THR A 274 11.14 -7.00 -2.14
N THR A 275 10.09 -6.98 -2.95
CA THR A 275 9.71 -8.16 -3.74
C THR A 275 10.83 -8.46 -4.72
N GLU A 276 11.58 -9.53 -4.49
CA GLU A 276 12.58 -10.00 -5.46
C GLU A 276 11.83 -10.72 -6.59
N ILE A 277 11.89 -10.15 -7.79
CA ILE A 277 11.43 -10.82 -9.00
C ILE A 277 12.58 -11.68 -9.49
N ILE A 278 12.47 -13.00 -9.28
CA ILE A 278 13.48 -13.95 -9.75
C ILE A 278 13.21 -14.21 -11.24
N TYR A 279 14.06 -13.65 -12.09
CA TYR A 279 14.12 -14.03 -13.50
C TYR A 279 14.63 -15.47 -13.59
N LYS A 280 13.83 -16.37 -14.16
CA LYS A 280 14.39 -17.62 -14.66
C LYS A 280 15.20 -17.28 -15.90
N GLU A 281 16.52 -17.45 -15.82
CA GLU A 281 17.34 -17.51 -17.03
C GLU A 281 16.74 -18.59 -17.92
N SER A 282 16.36 -18.21 -19.14
CA SER A 282 15.94 -19.16 -20.17
C SER A 282 17.09 -20.13 -20.40
N ASP A 283 16.85 -21.42 -20.14
CA ASP A 283 17.76 -22.50 -20.54
C ASP A 283 18.05 -22.37 -22.04
N THR A 284 19.21 -21.82 -22.38
CA THR A 284 19.78 -21.84 -23.75
C THR A 284 20.49 -23.15 -24.01
#